data_AF-A0A7N0V8J7-F1
#
_entry.id   AF-A0A7N0V8J7-F1
#
_cell.length_a   1.000
_cell.length_b   1.000
_cell.length_c   1.000
_cell.angle_alpha   90.00
_cell.angle_beta   90.00
_cell.angle_gamma   90.00
#
_symmetry.space_group_name_H-M   'P 1'
#
loop_
_entity.id
_entity.type
_entity.pdbx_description
1 polymer ?
#
loop_
_entity_poly.entity_id
_entity_poly.type
_entity_poly.pdbx_seq_one_letter_code
_entity_poly.pdbx_strand_id
1 'polypeptide(L)'
;MCWFSSYVDDEQKKNMAVTQFEPLEARSCFPCWDEPGLKASFKITLDVPSDLIALSNMPVSQELINGNLKTVYYHESPVMSTYLVAIVVGRSYQ
;
A
#
# COMPACT_ATOMS: atom_id res chain seq x y z
N MET A 1 -8.08 2.04 7.55
CA MET A 1 -9.19 1.97 6.57
C MET A 1 -8.61 2.21 5.17
N CYS A 2 -8.98 1.39 4.19
CA CYS A 2 -8.70 1.69 2.77
C CYS A 2 -9.70 2.74 2.30
N TRP A 3 -9.22 3.95 1.98
CA TRP A 3 -10.04 5.00 1.39
C TRP A 3 -9.77 5.09 -0.10
N PHE A 4 -10.85 5.14 -0.88
CA PHE A 4 -10.80 5.58 -2.26
C PHE A 4 -10.91 7.10 -2.26
N SER A 5 -9.83 7.79 -2.61
CA SER A 5 -9.80 9.22 -2.85
C SER A 5 -9.89 9.47 -4.35
N SER A 6 -10.77 10.36 -4.79
CA SER A 6 -10.81 10.82 -6.17
C SER A 6 -10.25 12.23 -6.23
N TYR A 7 -9.22 12.44 -7.05
CA TYR A 7 -8.68 13.77 -7.31
C TYR A 7 -8.91 14.17 -8.77
N VAL A 8 -9.10 15.46 -9.00
CA VAL A 8 -9.26 16.01 -10.35
C VAL A 8 -7.91 16.54 -10.79
N ASP A 9 -7.46 16.05 -11.93
CA ASP A 9 -6.21 16.43 -12.54
C ASP A 9 -6.44 16.66 -14.04
N ASP A 10 -6.18 17.87 -14.52
CA ASP A 10 -6.46 18.35 -15.89
C ASP A 10 -7.83 17.87 -16.44
N GLU A 11 -8.91 18.21 -15.72
CA GLU A 11 -10.31 17.88 -16.04
C GLU A 11 -10.68 16.39 -16.04
N GLN A 12 -9.74 15.47 -15.76
CA GLN A 12 -10.02 14.04 -15.60
C GLN A 12 -10.13 13.67 -14.11
N LYS A 13 -11.24 13.00 -13.74
CA LYS A 13 -11.39 12.37 -12.43
C LYS A 13 -10.48 11.14 -12.36
N LYS A 14 -9.42 11.22 -11.57
CA LYS A 14 -8.52 10.09 -11.29
C LYS A 14 -8.85 9.52 -9.90
N ASN A 15 -8.87 8.20 -9.79
CA ASN A 15 -9.07 7.50 -8.52
C ASN A 15 -7.71 7.08 -7.95
N MET A 16 -7.56 7.23 -6.64
CA MET A 16 -6.42 6.79 -5.84
C MET A 16 -6.93 5.97 -4.67
N ALA A 17 -6.34 4.82 -4.42
CA ALA A 17 -6.58 4.05 -3.22
C ALA A 17 -5.44 4.31 -2.24
N VAL A 18 -5.77 4.86 -1.08
CA VAL A 18 -4.81 5.12 0.00
C VAL A 18 -5.23 4.31 1.21
N THR A 19 -4.28 3.61 1.82
CA THR A 19 -4.51 2.99 3.12
C THR A 19 -3.96 3.90 4.20
N GLN A 20 -4.80 4.31 5.15
CA GLN A 20 -4.36 4.95 6.40
C GLN A 20 -4.73 4.02 7.55
N PHE A 21 -3.73 3.48 8.24
CA PHE A 21 -3.92 2.46 9.28
C PHE A 21 -3.85 2.98 10.72
N GLU A 22 -3.46 4.24 10.89
CA GLU A 22 -3.41 4.87 12.20
C GLU A 22 -4.83 5.25 12.66
N PRO A 23 -5.28 4.92 13.88
CA PRO A 23 -4.54 4.26 14.97
C PRO A 23 -4.88 2.77 15.25
N LEU A 24 -5.98 2.20 14.74
CA LEU A 24 -6.48 0.86 15.16
C LEU A 24 -7.07 0.02 14.01
N GLU A 25 -6.76 0.35 12.76
CA GLU A 25 -7.47 -0.22 11.60
C GLU A 25 -6.64 -1.19 10.77
N ALA A 26 -5.41 -1.50 11.21
CA ALA A 26 -4.61 -2.57 10.59
C ALA A 26 -5.37 -3.92 10.61
N ARG A 27 -6.11 -4.18 11.70
CA ARG A 27 -6.98 -5.38 11.85
C ARG A 27 -8.07 -5.52 10.79
N SER A 28 -8.45 -4.42 10.14
CA SER A 28 -9.50 -4.40 9.11
C SER A 28 -8.97 -4.81 7.74
N CYS A 29 -7.65 -4.76 7.52
CA CYS A 29 -7.03 -5.19 6.26
C CYS A 29 -6.33 -6.54 6.36
N PHE A 30 -5.85 -6.93 7.54
CA PHE A 30 -5.30 -8.26 7.77
C PHE A 30 -5.47 -8.62 9.26
N PRO A 31 -5.76 -9.88 9.60
CA PRO A 31 -5.85 -10.29 10.99
C PRO A 31 -4.47 -10.13 11.66
N CYS A 32 -4.32 -9.13 12.52
CA CYS A 32 -3.08 -8.84 13.24
C CYS A 32 -3.33 -8.57 14.72
N TRP A 33 -2.32 -8.87 15.54
CA TRP A 33 -2.34 -8.53 16.97
C TRP A 33 -1.97 -7.05 17.14
N ASP A 34 -3.00 -6.22 17.17
CA ASP A 34 -2.93 -4.76 17.11
C ASP A 34 -2.68 -4.13 18.49
N GLU A 35 -1.55 -4.51 19.11
CA GLU A 35 -1.06 -3.93 20.37
C GLU A 35 0.25 -3.18 20.12
N PRO A 36 0.43 -1.95 20.66
CA PRO A 36 1.63 -1.14 20.42
C PRO A 36 2.94 -1.79 20.88
N GLY A 37 2.88 -2.82 21.74
CA GLY A 37 4.03 -3.58 22.22
C GLY A 37 4.51 -4.70 21.28
N LEU A 38 3.70 -5.10 20.30
CA LEU A 38 4.01 -6.22 19.40
C LEU A 38 4.53 -5.69 18.07
N LYS A 39 5.86 -5.58 18.00
CA LYS A 39 6.56 -5.22 16.77
C LYS A 39 6.79 -6.47 15.93
N ALA A 40 6.65 -6.34 14.62
CA ALA A 40 6.91 -7.40 13.66
C ALA A 40 7.66 -6.85 12.44
N SER A 41 8.30 -7.73 11.68
CA SER A 41 8.75 -7.40 10.33
C SER A 41 7.61 -7.66 9.34
N PHE A 42 7.46 -6.76 8.37
CA PHE A 42 6.41 -6.83 7.36
C PHE A 42 7.02 -7.01 5.99
N LYS A 43 6.62 -8.07 5.30
CA LYS A 43 6.93 -8.28 3.89
C LYS A 43 5.65 -8.07 3.08
N ILE A 44 5.62 -6.97 2.33
CA ILE A 44 4.43 -6.53 1.61
C ILE A 44 4.57 -6.91 0.13
N THR A 45 3.48 -7.43 -0.44
CA THR A 45 3.35 -7.69 -1.87
C THR A 45 2.02 -7.10 -2.33
N LEU A 46 2.03 -6.33 -3.42
CA LEU A 46 0.84 -5.65 -3.94
C LEU A 46 0.61 -6.04 -5.40
N ASP A 47 -0.57 -6.58 -5.66
CA ASP A 47 -1.07 -6.76 -7.02
C ASP A 47 -1.91 -5.54 -7.40
N VAL A 48 -1.43 -4.78 -8.38
CA VAL A 48 -2.09 -3.58 -8.88
C VAL A 48 -2.19 -3.62 -10.39
N PRO A 49 -3.21 -3.00 -11.01
CA PRO A 49 -3.22 -2.77 -12.45
C PRO A 49 -1.90 -2.13 -12.92
N SER A 50 -1.38 -2.55 -14.08
CA SER A 50 -0.11 -2.08 -14.64
C SER A 50 -0.02 -0.55 -14.81
N ASP A 51 -1.17 0.09 -14.98
CA ASP A 51 -1.30 1.53 -15.20
C ASP A 51 -1.27 2.34 -13.89
N LEU A 52 -1.18 1.66 -12.75
CA LEU A 52 -1.13 2.25 -11.42
C LEU A 52 0.25 2.03 -10.78
N ILE A 53 0.67 3.02 -10.01
CA ILE A 53 1.84 2.94 -9.14
C ILE A 53 1.39 2.50 -7.76
N ALA A 54 2.12 1.55 -7.20
CA ALA A 54 2.03 1.17 -5.81
C ALA A 54 3.26 1.70 -5.07
N LEU A 55 3.05 2.25 -3.87
CA LEU A 55 4.07 2.67 -2.93
C LEU A 55 3.81 2.02 -1.59
N SER A 56 4.88 1.70 -0.88
CA SER A 56 4.84 1.21 0.48
C SER A 56 6.05 1.72 1.27
N ASN A 57 6.17 1.35 2.54
CA ASN A 57 7.21 1.81 3.45
C ASN A 57 8.62 1.45 3.01
N MET A 58 8.77 0.30 2.34
CA MET A 58 10.06 -0.21 1.90
C MET A 58 10.23 0.01 0.40
N PRO A 59 11.47 0.08 -0.13
CA PRO A 59 11.70 0.11 -1.56
C PRO A 59 11.22 -1.18 -2.23
N VAL A 60 10.88 -1.05 -3.51
CA VAL A 60 10.49 -2.18 -4.37
C VAL A 60 11.71 -3.08 -4.59
N SER A 61 11.57 -4.35 -4.23
CA SER A 61 12.57 -5.38 -4.47
C SER A 61 12.43 -5.97 -5.87
N GLN A 62 11.21 -6.13 -6.36
CA GLN A 62 10.93 -6.75 -7.65
C GLN A 62 9.56 -6.30 -8.17
N GLU A 63 9.45 -6.11 -9.48
CA GLU A 63 8.16 -5.93 -10.16
C GLU A 63 7.99 -7.03 -11.22
N LEU A 64 6.84 -7.68 -11.22
CA LEU A 64 6.44 -8.64 -12.24
C LEU A 64 5.21 -8.09 -12.95
N ILE A 65 5.29 -7.92 -14.27
CA ILE A 65 4.16 -7.44 -15.09
C ILE A 65 3.58 -8.65 -15.83
N ASN A 66 2.37 -9.03 -15.46
CA ASN A 66 1.59 -10.11 -16.06
C ASN A 66 0.40 -9.51 -16.83
N GLY A 67 0.67 -9.00 -18.04
CA GLY A 67 -0.33 -8.34 -18.88
C GLY A 67 -0.83 -7.04 -18.23
N ASN A 68 -2.11 -7.00 -17.86
CA ASN A 68 -2.76 -5.82 -17.27
C ASN A 68 -2.57 -5.70 -15.75
N LEU A 69 -1.90 -6.67 -15.12
CA LEU A 69 -1.61 -6.69 -13.69
C LEU A 69 -0.10 -6.62 -13.47
N LYS A 70 0.29 -5.83 -12.48
CA LYS A 70 1.66 -5.69 -11.97
C LYS A 70 1.69 -6.13 -10.51
N THR A 71 2.52 -7.12 -10.22
CA THR A 71 2.83 -7.55 -8.86
C THR A 71 4.10 -6.85 -8.41
N VAL A 72 4.01 -6.06 -7.34
CA VAL A 72 5.12 -5.32 -6.74
C VAL A 72 5.50 -5.97 -5.42
N TYR A 73 6.73 -6.45 -5.33
CA TYR A 73 7.31 -7.01 -4.12
C TYR A 73 8.16 -5.95 -3.43
N TYR A 74 7.92 -5.74 -2.14
CA TYR A 74 8.72 -4.82 -1.33
C TYR A 74 9.73 -5.57 -0.48
N HIS A 75 10.83 -4.90 -0.14
CA HIS A 75 11.77 -5.42 0.84
C HIS A 75 11.11 -5.59 2.22
N GLU A 76 11.62 -6.53 3.01
CA GLU A 76 11.16 -6.75 4.38
C GLU A 76 11.50 -5.55 5.26
N SER A 77 10.50 -5.04 5.99
CA SER A 77 10.69 -3.91 6.88
C SER A 77 11.50 -4.29 8.13
N PRO A 78 12.21 -3.33 8.75
CA PRO A 78 12.70 -3.53 10.11
C PRO A 78 11.53 -3.79 11.07
N VAL A 79 11.86 -4.30 12.26
CA VAL A 79 10.88 -4.55 13.34
C VAL A 79 10.19 -3.24 13.72
N MET A 80 8.94 -3.11 13.30
CA MET A 80 8.12 -1.90 13.47
C MET A 80 6.72 -2.26 13.95
N SER A 81 5.98 -1.26 14.44
CA SER A 81 4.61 -1.44 14.90
C SER A 81 3.63 -1.50 13.72
N THR A 82 2.54 -2.26 13.86
CA THR A 82 1.50 -2.47 12.84
C THR A 82 0.90 -1.18 12.29
N TYR A 83 0.73 -0.15 13.13
CA TYR A 83 0.11 1.13 12.75
C TYR A 83 0.97 1.98 11.80
N LEU A 84 2.28 1.71 11.71
CA LEU A 84 3.19 2.46 10.82
C LEU A 84 3.19 1.90 9.39
N VAL A 85 2.55 0.75 9.13
CA VAL A 85 2.43 0.22 7.77
C VAL A 85 1.63 1.21 6.94
N ALA A 86 2.13 1.60 5.77
CA ALA A 86 1.40 2.42 4.81
C ALA A 86 1.52 1.83 3.41
N ILE A 87 0.40 1.88 2.68
CA ILE A 87 0.27 1.46 1.29
C ILE A 87 -0.49 2.55 0.54
N VAL A 88 0.04 2.95 -0.62
CA VAL A 88 -0.57 3.94 -1.50
C VAL A 88 -0.61 3.36 -2.90
N VAL A 89 -1.76 3.38 -3.55
CA VAL A 89 -1.92 2.96 -4.95
C VAL A 89 -2.62 4.05 -5.74
N GLY A 90 -1.98 4.58 -6.77
CA GLY A 90 -2.53 5.64 -7.60
C GLY A 90 -1.81 5.78 -8.93
N ARG A 91 -2.36 6.56 -9.87
CA ARG A 91 -1.63 6.92 -11.09
C ARG A 91 -0.53 7.93 -10.77
N SER A 92 0.68 7.78 -11.32
CA SER A 92 1.59 8.94 -11.35
C SER A 92 1.04 10.00 -12.28
N TYR A 93 1.29 11.23 -11.88
CA TYR A 93 1.37 12.34 -12.80
C TYR A 93 2.56 12.09 -13.72
N GLN A 94 2.32 11.97 -15.02
CA GLN A 94 3.36 12.15 -16.03
C GLN A 94 2.89 13.22 -17.00
#